data_AF-A0A969ICI0-F1
#
_entry.id   AF-A0A969ICI0-F1
#
_cell.length_a   1.000
_cell.length_b   1.000
_cell.length_c   1.000
_cell.angle_alpha   90.00
_cell.angle_beta   90.00
_cell.angle_gamma   90.00
#
_symmetry.space_group_name_H-M   'P 1'
#
loop_
_entity.id
_entity.type
_entity.pdbx_description
1 polymer ?
#
loop_
_entity_poly.entity_id
_entity_poly.type
_entity_poly.pdbx_seq_one_letter_code
_entity_poly.pdbx_strand_id
1 'polypeptide(L)'
;MSRIEKLIERLLSRPADLIWDELVKILSHFGYEEMKKGKTGGSRRKFADESKHIISLHKLHPGNIIKRYAIDQVIAELNEREKIKNE
;
A
#
# COMPACT_ATOMS: atom_id res chain seq x y z
N MET A 1 -5.58 -3.23 -20.20
CA MET A 1 -5.37 -3.23 -18.74
C MET A 1 -5.01 -4.62 -18.25
N SER A 2 -3.73 -4.78 -17.92
CA SER A 2 -3.18 -5.82 -17.07
C SER A 2 -3.91 -5.88 -15.73
N ARG A 3 -3.79 -7.02 -15.05
CA ARG A 3 -4.36 -7.22 -13.71
C ARG A 3 -3.83 -6.20 -12.70
N ILE A 4 -2.57 -5.76 -12.83
CA ILE A 4 -1.99 -4.76 -11.94
C ILE A 4 -2.52 -3.35 -12.21
N GLU A 5 -2.72 -2.97 -13.47
CA GLU A 5 -3.29 -1.67 -13.84
C GLU A 5 -4.68 -1.49 -13.24
N LYS A 6 -5.54 -2.52 -13.33
CA LYS A 6 -6.87 -2.52 -12.70
C LYS A 6 -6.82 -2.34 -11.18
N LEU A 7 -5.80 -2.90 -10.52
CA LEU A 7 -5.61 -2.74 -9.07
C LEU A 7 -5.16 -1.31 -8.72
N ILE A 8 -4.30 -0.71 -9.55
CA ILE A 8 -3.86 0.69 -9.38
C ILE A 8 -5.05 1.63 -9.58
N GLU A 9 -5.82 1.48 -10.66
CA GLU A 9 -7.03 2.27 -10.88
C GLU A 9 -8.04 2.13 -9.74
N ARG A 10 -8.22 0.89 -9.26
CA ARG A 10 -9.04 0.61 -8.07
C ARG A 10 -8.48 1.35 -6.86
N LEU A 11 -7.17 1.33 -6.57
CA LEU A 11 -6.61 2.12 -5.47
C LEU A 11 -6.92 3.62 -5.60
N LEU A 12 -6.75 4.19 -6.79
CA LEU A 12 -7.02 5.60 -7.08
C LEU A 12 -8.50 5.99 -6.91
N SER A 13 -9.42 5.05 -7.16
CA SER A 13 -10.85 5.21 -6.86
C SER A 13 -11.17 5.13 -5.36
N ARG A 14 -10.17 4.83 -4.53
CA ARG A 14 -10.23 4.77 -3.07
C ARG A 14 -11.35 3.89 -2.49
N PRO A 15 -11.45 2.61 -2.85
CA PRO A 15 -12.52 1.72 -2.44
C PRO A 15 -12.57 1.55 -0.92
N ALA A 16 -13.79 1.46 -0.39
CA ALA A 16 -14.01 1.21 1.03
C ALA A 16 -13.72 -0.25 1.42
N ASP A 17 -13.57 -1.14 0.43
CA ASP A 17 -13.40 -2.59 0.54
C ASP A 17 -12.02 -3.07 0.05
N LEU A 18 -11.03 -2.16 -0.10
CA LEU A 18 -9.67 -2.54 -0.49
C LEU A 18 -9.09 -3.52 0.54
N ILE A 19 -8.64 -4.69 0.11
CA ILE A 19 -8.01 -5.65 1.03
C ILE A 19 -6.49 -5.51 1.08
N TRP A 20 -5.90 -5.94 2.19
CA TRP A 20 -4.46 -5.92 2.43
C TRP A 20 -3.65 -6.59 1.30
N ASP A 21 -4.12 -7.71 0.77
CA ASP A 21 -3.43 -8.45 -0.29
C ASP A 21 -3.38 -7.66 -1.62
N GLU A 22 -4.45 -6.95 -1.96
CA GLU A 22 -4.46 -6.04 -3.12
C GLU A 22 -3.44 -4.92 -2.94
N LEU A 23 -3.40 -4.31 -1.75
CA LEU A 23 -2.45 -3.26 -1.44
C LEU A 23 -0.99 -3.72 -1.54
N VAL A 24 -0.68 -4.91 -1.01
CA VAL A 24 0.66 -5.50 -1.08
C VAL A 24 1.09 -5.71 -2.53
N LYS A 25 0.20 -6.19 -3.41
CA LYS A 25 0.48 -6.37 -4.85
C LYS A 25 0.78 -5.04 -5.54
N ILE A 26 0.04 -4.00 -5.20
CA ILE A 26 0.26 -2.66 -5.76
C ILE A 26 1.60 -2.09 -5.30
N LEU A 27 1.89 -2.15 -4.01
CA LEU A 27 3.15 -1.69 -3.44
C LEU A 27 4.35 -2.46 -4.03
N SER A 28 4.24 -3.79 -4.14
CA SER A 28 5.27 -4.63 -4.75
C SER A 28 5.54 -4.28 -6.21
N HIS A 29 4.51 -3.89 -6.97
CA HIS A 29 4.69 -3.40 -8.34
C HIS A 29 5.53 -2.11 -8.41
N PHE A 30 5.44 -1.24 -7.40
CA PHE A 30 6.24 -0.01 -7.32
C PHE A 30 7.63 -0.20 -6.69
N GLY A 31 7.99 -1.43 -6.34
CA GLY A 31 9.29 -1.79 -5.74
C GLY A 31 9.30 -1.79 -4.22
N TYR A 32 8.14 -1.72 -3.55
CA TYR A 32 8.04 -1.79 -2.10
C TYR A 32 7.90 -3.22 -1.60
N GLU A 33 8.72 -3.59 -0.62
CA GLU A 33 8.70 -4.92 0.02
C GLU A 33 8.33 -4.82 1.50
N GLU A 34 7.55 -5.78 2.00
CA GLU A 34 7.18 -5.82 3.42
C GLU A 34 8.41 -6.14 4.28
N MET A 35 8.75 -5.24 5.20
CA MET A 35 9.84 -5.45 6.15
C MET A 35 9.46 -6.51 7.19
N LYS A 36 10.33 -7.51 7.40
CA LYS A 36 10.12 -8.57 8.39
C LYS A 36 10.01 -7.97 9.80
N LYS A 37 8.99 -8.40 10.55
CA LYS A 37 8.77 -8.03 11.95
C LYS A 37 9.88 -8.57 12.85
N GLY A 38 10.39 -7.75 13.76
CA GLY A 38 11.03 -8.23 14.98
C GLY A 38 10.02 -8.89 15.94
N LYS A 39 10.50 -9.53 17.01
CA LYS A 39 9.72 -10.35 17.98
C LYS A 39 8.51 -9.66 18.65
N THR A 40 8.32 -8.35 18.51
CA THR A 40 7.21 -7.55 19.08
C THR A 40 6.21 -7.07 18.02
N GLY A 41 5.90 -7.95 17.08
CA GLY A 41 5.15 -7.64 15.86
C GLY A 41 3.68 -7.29 16.04
N GLY A 42 3.37 -6.10 16.56
CA GLY A 42 2.02 -5.53 16.61
C GLY A 42 1.40 -5.31 15.22
N SER A 43 0.18 -4.77 15.16
CA SER A 43 -0.60 -4.61 13.92
C SER A 43 0.00 -3.66 12.86
N ARG A 44 1.10 -2.96 13.15
CA ARG A 44 1.81 -2.12 12.19
C ARG A 44 2.66 -2.94 11.22
N ARG A 45 2.61 -2.60 9.95
CA ARG A 45 3.39 -3.16 8.85
C ARG A 45 4.17 -2.04 8.17
N LYS A 46 5.42 -2.32 7.82
CA LYS A 46 6.30 -1.37 7.15
C LYS A 46 6.67 -1.94 5.80
N PHE A 47 6.66 -1.10 4.79
CA PHE A 47 7.11 -1.41 3.44
C PHE A 47 8.29 -0.54 3.12
N ALA A 48 9.34 -1.08 2.52
CA ALA A 48 10.51 -0.33 2.10
C ALA A 48 10.77 -0.51 0.61
N ASP A 49 11.15 0.56 -0.08
CA ASP A 49 11.69 0.49 -1.44
C ASP A 49 13.22 0.45 -1.46
N GLU A 50 13.82 0.33 -2.65
CA GLU A 50 15.27 0.36 -2.87
C GLU A 50 15.92 1.67 -2.36
N SER A 51 15.17 2.77 -2.32
CA SER A 51 15.60 4.06 -1.80
C SER A 51 15.51 4.16 -0.27
N LYS A 52 15.19 3.04 0.41
CA LYS A 52 14.98 2.95 1.87
C LYS A 52 13.82 3.81 2.37
N HIS A 53 12.88 4.17 1.51
CA HIS A 53 11.68 4.88 1.91
C HIS A 53 10.70 3.95 2.58
N ILE A 54 10.15 4.36 3.72
CA ILE A 54 9.32 3.49 4.53
C ILE A 54 7.87 3.97 4.55
N ILE A 55 6.97 3.16 3.99
CA ILE A 55 5.53 3.33 4.17
C ILE A 55 5.10 2.48 5.37
N SER A 56 4.60 3.13 6.42
CA SER A 56 4.16 2.46 7.65
C SER A 56 2.63 2.49 7.77
N LEU A 57 2.00 1.33 7.68
CA LEU A 57 0.55 1.17 7.66
C LEU A 57 0.05 0.30 8.82
N HIS A 58 -1.21 0.50 9.18
CA HIS A 58 -1.86 -0.30 10.21
C HIS A 58 -2.72 -1.39 9.56
N LYS A 59 -2.36 -2.65 9.78
CA LYS A 59 -3.19 -3.79 9.39
C LYS A 59 -4.21 -4.05 10.49
N LEU A 60 -5.46 -3.64 10.27
CA LEU A 60 -6.54 -3.98 11.19
C LEU A 60 -6.69 -5.51 11.29
N HIS A 61 -6.98 -5.99 12.49
CA HIS A 61 -7.51 -7.34 12.72
C HIS A 61 -8.92 -7.18 13.29
N PRO A 62 -9.93 -8.01 12.91
CA PRO A 62 -9.93 -9.07 11.89
C PRO A 62 -10.38 -8.62 10.48
N GLY A 63 -10.63 -7.33 10.26
CA GLY A 63 -10.98 -6.80 8.94
C GLY A 63 -9.74 -6.62 8.09
N ASN A 64 -9.49 -7.51 7.12
CA ASN A 64 -8.44 -7.37 6.11
C ASN A 64 -8.56 -6.11 5.24
N ILE A 65 -9.60 -5.29 5.45
CA ILE A 65 -9.90 -4.05 4.74
C ILE A 65 -8.99 -2.92 5.25
N ILE A 66 -8.41 -2.19 4.31
CA ILE A 66 -7.59 -1.00 4.55
C ILE A 66 -8.52 0.18 4.84
N LYS A 67 -8.24 0.91 5.92
CA LYS A 67 -8.96 2.15 6.21
C LYS A 67 -8.67 3.19 5.14
N ARG A 68 -9.66 4.01 4.82
CA ARG A 68 -9.56 5.10 3.84
C ARG A 68 -8.32 5.99 4.04
N TYR A 69 -8.00 6.37 5.28
CA TYR A 69 -6.80 7.17 5.56
C TYR A 69 -5.51 6.50 5.09
N ALA A 70 -5.41 5.17 5.18
CA ALA A 70 -4.23 4.43 4.77
C ALA A 70 -4.15 4.33 3.24
N ILE A 71 -5.29 4.29 2.55
CA ILE A 71 -5.36 4.41 1.09
C ILE A 71 -4.87 5.79 0.67
N ASP A 72 -5.41 6.85 1.27
CA ASP A 72 -5.03 8.23 0.95
C ASP A 72 -3.53 8.48 1.24
N GLN A 73 -3.02 7.93 2.34
CA GLN A 73 -1.59 7.95 2.65
C GLN A 73 -0.77 7.28 1.55
N VAL A 74 -1.12 6.06 1.13
CA VAL A 74 -0.37 5.36 0.07
C VAL A 74 -0.41 6.13 -1.25
N ILE A 75 -1.56 6.70 -1.63
CA ILE A 75 -1.68 7.50 -2.86
C ILE A 75 -0.80 8.75 -2.78
N ALA A 76 -0.75 9.43 -1.64
CA ALA A 76 0.11 10.60 -1.46
C ALA A 76 1.59 10.22 -1.60
N GLU A 77 2.03 9.14 -0.94
CA GLU A 77 3.42 8.67 -0.97
C GLU A 77 3.85 8.24 -2.39
N LEU A 78 2.95 7.60 -3.15
CA LEU A 78 3.23 7.20 -4.54
C LEU A 78 3.26 8.41 -5.49
N ASN A 79 2.41 9.42 -5.26
CA ASN A 79 2.45 10.66 -6.04
C ASN A 79 3.72 11.47 -5.78
N GLU A 80 4.11 11.62 -4.51
CA GLU A 80 5.32 12.36 -4.12
C GLU A 80 6.59 11.74 -4.73
N ARG A 81 6.56 10.45 -5.00
CA ARG A 81 7.66 9.70 -5.64
C ARG A 81 7.53 9.55 -7.16
N GLU A 82 6.58 10.26 -7.77
CA GLU A 82 6.30 10.21 -9.21
C GLU A 82 6.04 8.78 -9.74
N LYS A 83 5.64 7.86 -8.86
CA LYS A 83 5.34 6.46 -9.19
C LYS A 83 3.99 6.33 -9.90
N ILE A 84 3.08 7.26 -9.62
CA ILE A 84 1.81 7.43 -10.32
C ILE A 84 1.79 8.86 -10.89
N LYS A 85 1.40 9.00 -12.15
CA LYS A 85 1.16 10.31 -12.76
C LYS A 85 -0.33 10.61 -12.59
N ASN A 86 -0.67 11.62 -11.80
CA ASN A 86 -1.96 12.29 -11.97
C ASN A 86 -1.82 13.10 -13.26
N GLU A 87 -2.45 12.62 -14.33
CA GLU A 87 -2.71 13.45 -15.50
C GLU A 87 -3.78 14.51 -15.16
#